data_AF-A0A9J6FZ99-F1
#
_entry.id   AF-A0A9J6FZ99-F1
#
_cell.length_a   1.000
_cell.length_b   1.000
_cell.length_c   1.000
_cell.angle_alpha   90.00
_cell.angle_beta   90.00
_cell.angle_gamma   90.00
#
_symmetry.space_group_name_H-M   'P 1'
#
loop_
_entity.id
_entity.type
_entity.pdbx_description
1 polymer ?
#
loop_
_entity_poly.entity_id
_entity_poly.type
_entity_poly.pdbx_seq_one_letter_code
_entity_poly.pdbx_strand_id
1 'polypeptide(L)'
;MHSGASFDVNGASKTGYRLIGLALLRSFCHNVAVCKKCNKGEITLEEAIDRCSGLASSINVTCSECDAINVPETSRSTSGNIFEVNERFVYSLRTCGKGLASVRTMCAVLNLQPPPTKFASYNARLLDVSTTTVRNCMAKAAE
;
A
#
# COMPACT_ATOMS: atom_id res chain seq x y z
N MET A 1 -23.31 -16.09 -24.35
CA MET A 1 -23.54 -14.77 -23.73
C MET A 1 -22.65 -14.68 -22.51
N HIS A 2 -21.44 -14.14 -22.66
CA HIS A 2 -20.54 -13.90 -21.53
C HIS A 2 -21.02 -12.64 -20.82
N SER A 3 -21.50 -12.79 -19.58
CA SER A 3 -21.81 -11.66 -18.71
C SER A 3 -20.50 -10.99 -18.34
N GLY A 4 -20.15 -9.93 -19.06
CA GLY A 4 -19.11 -9.00 -18.65
C GLY A 4 -19.58 -8.30 -17.37
N ALA A 5 -19.06 -8.74 -16.22
CA ALA A 5 -19.12 -7.94 -15.02
C ALA A 5 -18.29 -6.68 -15.29
N SER A 6 -18.97 -5.57 -15.48
CA SER A 6 -18.39 -4.24 -15.50
C SER A 6 -17.80 -3.98 -14.11
N PHE A 7 -16.47 -4.09 -14.00
CA PHE A 7 -15.75 -3.66 -12.81
C PHE A 7 -15.78 -2.14 -12.79
N ASP A 8 -16.53 -1.55 -11.87
CA ASP A 8 -16.58 -0.11 -11.68
C ASP A 8 -15.17 0.44 -11.42
N VAL A 9 -14.65 1.19 -12.40
CA VAL A 9 -13.30 1.78 -12.38
C VAL A 9 -13.28 3.11 -11.62
N ASN A 10 -14.42 3.61 -11.14
CA ASN A 10 -14.52 4.96 -10.60
C ASN A 10 -15.32 4.99 -9.30
N GLY A 11 -14.59 4.95 -8.18
CA GLY A 11 -15.11 5.24 -6.86
C GLY A 11 -14.11 4.77 -5.81
N ALA A 12 -13.68 5.67 -4.93
CA ALA A 12 -13.02 5.26 -3.70
C ALA A 12 -14.05 4.48 -2.87
N SER A 13 -14.10 3.17 -3.07
CA SER A 13 -14.97 2.30 -2.29
C SER A 13 -14.46 2.31 -0.86
N LYS A 14 -15.35 2.61 0.09
CA LYS A 14 -15.11 2.44 1.53
C LYS A 14 -14.84 0.98 1.93
N THR A 15 -15.02 0.05 1.00
CA THR A 15 -14.87 -1.39 1.19
C THR A 15 -13.87 -1.96 0.19
N GLY A 16 -13.09 -2.96 0.61
CA GLY A 16 -12.11 -3.64 -0.24
C GLY A 16 -10.96 -4.23 0.56
N TYR A 17 -9.99 -4.83 -0.14
CA TYR A 17 -8.83 -5.46 0.49
C TYR A 17 -7.64 -4.49 0.54
N ARG A 18 -6.91 -4.50 1.66
CA ARG A 18 -5.71 -3.68 1.86
C ARG A 18 -4.53 -4.56 2.21
N LEU A 19 -3.40 -4.27 1.55
CA LEU A 19 -2.13 -4.88 1.89
C LEU A 19 -1.54 -4.12 3.07
N ILE A 20 -1.35 -4.79 4.19
CA ILE A 20 -0.79 -4.20 5.41
C ILE A 20 0.51 -4.92 5.75
N GLY A 21 1.59 -4.16 5.93
CA GLY A 21 2.84 -4.71 6.41
C GLY A 21 2.68 -5.29 7.81
N LEU A 22 3.06 -6.56 8.03
CA LEU A 22 2.85 -7.24 9.31
C LEU A 22 3.49 -6.51 10.51
N ALA A 23 4.65 -5.90 10.32
CA ALA A 23 5.29 -5.09 11.36
C ALA A 23 4.45 -3.87 11.76
N LEU A 24 3.78 -3.23 10.80
CA LEU A 24 2.88 -2.11 11.05
C LEU A 24 1.57 -2.59 11.69
N LEU A 25 1.04 -3.72 11.23
CA LEU A 25 -0.13 -4.35 11.84
C LEU A 25 0.11 -4.70 13.31
N ARG A 26 1.30 -5.22 13.65
CA ARG A 26 1.68 -5.50 15.05
C ARG A 26 1.65 -4.22 15.89
N SER A 27 2.31 -3.15 15.42
CA SER A 27 2.32 -1.86 16.11
C SER A 27 0.93 -1.26 16.22
N PHE A 28 0.12 -1.43 15.18
CA PHE A 28 -1.26 -1.01 15.13
C PHE A 28 -2.09 -1.70 16.21
N CYS A 29 -2.12 -3.04 16.24
CA CYS A 29 -2.88 -3.81 17.23
C CYS A 29 -2.54 -3.41 18.68
N HIS A 30 -1.26 -3.16 18.98
CA HIS A 30 -0.85 -2.68 20.31
C HIS A 30 -1.47 -1.32 20.69
N ASN A 31 -1.63 -0.45 19.69
CA ASN A 31 -2.11 0.92 19.86
C ASN A 31 -3.63 1.05 19.79
N VAL A 32 -4.33 0.13 19.12
CA VAL A 32 -5.77 0.22 18.84
C VAL A 32 -6.62 -0.82 19.54
N ALA A 33 -6.03 -1.79 20.25
CA ALA A 33 -6.81 -2.79 21.01
C ALA A 33 -7.71 -2.15 22.08
N VAL A 34 -7.33 -0.98 22.60
CA VAL A 34 -8.14 -0.14 23.49
C VAL A 34 -7.86 1.33 23.18
N CYS A 35 -8.84 2.21 23.40
CA CYS A 35 -8.60 3.65 23.29
C CYS A 35 -7.61 4.09 24.39
N LYS A 36 -6.40 4.53 24.01
CA LYS A 36 -5.37 4.95 24.98
C LYS A 36 -5.72 6.22 25.75
N LYS A 37 -6.72 6.99 25.30
CA LYS A 37 -7.16 8.23 25.94
C LYS A 37 -8.17 7.99 27.07
N CYS A 38 -9.24 7.24 26.80
CA CYS A 38 -10.31 7.01 27.77
C CYS A 38 -10.43 5.58 28.30
N ASN A 39 -9.71 4.61 27.70
CA ASN A 39 -9.79 3.17 28.00
C ASN A 39 -11.23 2.61 27.98
N LYS A 40 -12.12 3.26 27.24
CA LYS A 40 -13.55 2.97 27.09
C LYS A 40 -13.95 3.14 25.63
N GLY A 41 -15.15 2.71 25.30
CA GLY A 41 -15.71 2.86 23.95
C GLY A 41 -15.19 1.83 22.96
N GLU A 42 -15.89 1.75 21.84
CA GLU A 42 -15.54 0.90 20.71
C GLU A 42 -14.52 1.62 19.82
N ILE A 43 -13.64 0.85 19.19
CA ILE A 43 -12.67 1.36 18.22
C ILE A 43 -13.16 1.01 16.82
N THR A 44 -13.40 2.04 16.01
CA THR A 44 -13.79 1.90 14.61
C THR A 44 -12.61 2.17 13.70
N LEU A 45 -12.51 1.38 12.63
CA LEU A 45 -11.47 1.47 11.62
C LEU A 45 -12.11 1.85 10.29
N GLU A 46 -11.72 2.99 9.74
CA GLU A 46 -12.15 3.43 8.42
C GLU A 46 -10.94 3.81 7.57
N GLU A 47 -10.98 3.56 6.27
CA GLU A 47 -9.91 4.04 5.41
C GLU A 47 -9.97 5.58 5.25
N ALA A 48 -8.81 6.23 5.35
CA ALA A 48 -8.65 7.63 4.97
C ALA A 48 -8.52 7.73 3.44
N ILE A 49 -9.67 7.89 2.77
CA ILE A 49 -9.78 7.94 1.30
C ILE A 49 -8.88 9.02 0.68
N ASP A 50 -8.70 10.14 1.37
CA ASP A 50 -7.86 11.27 0.97
C ASP A 50 -6.35 11.00 1.10
N ARG A 51 -5.97 9.91 1.78
CA ARG A 51 -4.59 9.52 2.09
C ARG A 51 -4.21 8.18 1.47
N CYS A 52 -4.65 7.96 0.24
CA CYS A 52 -4.28 6.79 -0.56
C CYS A 52 -3.19 7.14 -1.58
N SER A 53 -2.19 6.29 -1.69
CA SER A 53 -1.14 6.36 -2.71
C SER A 53 -0.88 4.97 -3.28
N GLY A 54 -1.51 4.67 -4.42
CA GLY A 54 -1.47 3.32 -4.97
C GLY A 54 -2.05 2.30 -3.99
N LEU A 55 -1.30 1.25 -3.68
CA LEU A 55 -1.68 0.21 -2.73
C LEU A 55 -1.45 0.59 -1.26
N ALA A 56 -0.78 1.71 -1.00
CA ALA A 56 -0.62 2.24 0.35
C ALA A 56 -1.81 3.15 0.67
N SER A 57 -2.31 3.06 1.90
CA SER A 57 -3.33 3.96 2.42
C SER A 57 -3.14 4.21 3.91
N SER A 58 -3.82 5.21 4.44
CA SER A 58 -3.94 5.39 5.88
C SER A 58 -5.29 4.87 6.38
N ILE A 59 -5.32 4.42 7.63
CA ILE A 59 -6.54 3.96 8.31
C ILE A 59 -6.82 4.96 9.42
N ASN A 60 -8.00 5.57 9.43
CA ASN A 60 -8.53 6.34 10.54
C ASN A 60 -9.01 5.37 11.64
N VAL A 61 -8.49 5.58 12.84
CA VAL A 61 -8.90 4.86 14.05
C VAL A 61 -9.64 5.85 14.92
N THR A 62 -10.93 5.62 15.15
CA THR A 62 -11.79 6.50 15.94
C THR A 62 -12.31 5.76 17.18
N CYS A 63 -12.42 6.49 18.29
CA CYS A 63 -13.05 5.99 19.51
C CYS A 63 -14.45 6.60 19.67
N SER A 64 -15.47 5.77 19.92
CA SER A 64 -16.87 6.21 20.09
C SER A 64 -17.11 7.21 21.22
N GLU A 65 -16.22 7.23 22.22
CA GLU A 65 -16.49 7.92 23.50
C GLU A 65 -15.75 9.24 23.67
N CYS A 66 -14.59 9.38 23.05
CA CYS A 66 -13.72 10.55 23.29
C CYS A 66 -13.14 11.16 22.01
N ASP A 67 -13.62 10.68 20.86
CA ASP A 67 -13.28 11.12 19.50
C ASP A 67 -11.76 11.18 19.24
N ALA A 68 -10.99 10.35 19.94
CA ALA A 68 -9.56 10.23 19.67
C ALA A 68 -9.36 9.64 18.28
N ILE A 69 -8.58 10.34 17.44
CA ILE A 69 -8.24 9.92 16.08
C ILE A 69 -6.76 9.57 16.01
N ASN A 70 -6.44 8.39 15.50
CA ASN A 70 -5.08 8.03 15.09
C ASN A 70 -5.10 7.62 13.61
N VAL A 71 -4.04 7.97 12.85
CA VAL A 71 -3.98 7.73 11.40
C VAL A 71 -2.71 6.94 11.03
N PRO A 72 -2.68 5.62 11.30
CA PRO A 72 -1.61 4.72 10.87
C PRO A 72 -1.61 4.51 9.34
N GLU A 73 -0.42 4.31 8.78
CA GLU A 73 -0.21 3.92 7.39
C GLU A 73 -0.15 2.39 7.25
N THR A 74 -0.62 1.85 6.12
CA THR A 74 -0.58 0.41 5.81
C THR A 74 0.79 -0.09 5.31
N SER A 75 1.64 0.84 4.85
CA SER A 75 2.99 0.58 4.38
C SER A 75 3.95 1.63 4.89
N ARG A 76 5.21 1.26 5.11
CA ARG A 76 6.26 2.22 5.38
C ARG A 76 6.49 3.10 4.15
N SER A 77 6.74 4.37 4.41
CA SER A 77 7.15 5.37 3.42
C SER A 77 8.66 5.61 3.53
N THR A 78 9.35 5.70 2.40
CA THR A 78 10.72 6.23 2.32
C THR A 78 10.71 7.70 1.89
N SER A 79 11.87 8.35 1.86
CA SER A 79 12.00 9.71 1.34
C SER A 79 11.29 9.88 -0.02
N GLY A 80 10.57 10.98 -0.19
CA GLY A 80 9.81 11.27 -1.41
C GLY A 80 8.41 10.62 -1.50
N ASN A 81 7.85 10.12 -0.40
CA ASN A 81 6.52 9.46 -0.36
C ASN A 81 6.46 8.22 -1.27
N ILE A 82 7.56 7.46 -1.29
CA ILE A 82 7.64 6.18 -1.99
C ILE A 82 7.33 5.09 -0.97
N PHE A 83 6.18 4.44 -1.13
CA PHE A 83 5.76 3.39 -0.22
C PHE A 83 6.36 2.04 -0.61
N GLU A 84 6.87 1.31 0.38
CA GLU A 84 7.50 0.01 0.12
C GLU A 84 6.55 -0.99 -0.54
N VAL A 85 5.26 -0.99 -0.19
CA VAL A 85 4.26 -1.87 -0.83
C VAL A 85 4.17 -1.61 -2.33
N ASN A 86 4.18 -0.35 -2.74
CA ASN A 86 4.13 0.03 -4.15
C ASN A 86 5.43 -0.30 -4.88
N GLU A 87 6.57 -0.10 -4.22
CA GLU A 87 7.88 -0.46 -4.80
C GLU A 87 7.99 -1.97 -5.04
N ARG A 88 7.65 -2.78 -4.03
CA ARG A 88 7.59 -4.25 -4.16
C ARG A 88 6.62 -4.66 -5.25
N PHE A 89 5.45 -4.03 -5.30
CA PHE A 89 4.46 -4.32 -6.32
C PHE A 89 4.95 -4.02 -7.73
N VAL A 90 5.51 -2.83 -7.97
CA VAL A 90 6.10 -2.46 -9.26
C VAL A 90 7.24 -3.41 -9.64
N TYR A 91 8.10 -3.75 -8.68
CA TYR A 91 9.18 -4.71 -8.89
C TYR A 91 8.66 -6.08 -9.34
N SER A 92 7.70 -6.65 -8.62
CA SER A 92 7.06 -7.93 -8.98
C SER A 92 6.46 -7.91 -10.40
N LEU A 93 5.94 -6.76 -10.83
CA LEU A 93 5.39 -6.63 -12.17
C LEU A 93 6.48 -6.63 -13.23
N ARG A 94 7.64 -6.01 -12.95
CA ARG A 94 8.81 -6.07 -13.85
C ARG A 94 9.39 -7.46 -13.95
N THR A 95 9.49 -8.19 -12.84
CA THR A 95 9.98 -9.57 -12.85
C THR A 95 9.05 -10.50 -13.63
N CYS A 96 7.73 -10.24 -13.61
CA CYS A 96 6.74 -11.02 -14.35
C CYS A 96 6.50 -10.54 -15.79
N GLY A 97 7.22 -9.51 -16.26
CA GLY A 97 7.03 -8.94 -17.60
C GLY A 97 5.64 -8.31 -17.83
N LYS A 98 4.98 -7.80 -16.78
CA LYS A 98 3.64 -7.20 -16.88
C LYS A 98 3.71 -5.67 -16.76
N GLY A 99 2.90 -5.01 -17.58
CA GLY A 99 2.74 -3.55 -17.60
C GLY A 99 1.52 -3.07 -16.81
N LEU A 100 1.38 -1.75 -16.70
CA LEU A 100 0.31 -1.09 -15.92
C LEU A 100 -1.11 -1.54 -16.30
N ALA A 101 -1.37 -1.87 -17.56
CA ALA A 101 -2.68 -2.31 -18.03
C ALA A 101 -3.14 -3.60 -17.33
N SER A 102 -2.29 -4.64 -17.29
CA SER A 102 -2.60 -5.91 -16.62
C SER A 102 -2.86 -5.71 -15.12
N VAL A 103 -2.18 -4.75 -14.53
CA VAL A 103 -2.23 -4.46 -13.09
C VAL A 103 -3.54 -3.81 -12.70
N ARG A 104 -4.04 -2.88 -13.51
CA ARG A 104 -5.34 -2.25 -13.28
C ARG A 104 -6.44 -3.31 -13.22
N THR A 105 -6.41 -4.27 -14.15
CA THR A 105 -7.33 -5.43 -14.13
C THR A 105 -7.14 -6.26 -12.87
N MET A 106 -5.90 -6.57 -12.49
CA MET A 106 -5.63 -7.37 -11.28
C MET A 106 -6.13 -6.67 -10.00
N CYS A 107 -5.84 -5.38 -9.82
CA CYS A 107 -6.34 -4.61 -8.69
C CYS A 107 -7.87 -4.60 -8.64
N ALA A 108 -8.53 -4.40 -9.78
CA ALA A 108 -9.99 -4.43 -9.85
C ALA A 108 -10.57 -5.81 -9.48
N VAL A 109 -10.01 -6.89 -10.04
CA VAL A 109 -10.45 -8.27 -9.75
C VAL A 109 -10.25 -8.64 -8.28
N LEU A 110 -9.15 -8.21 -7.68
CA LEU A 110 -8.85 -8.45 -6.26
C LEU A 110 -9.49 -7.44 -5.31
N ASN A 111 -10.28 -6.49 -5.82
CA ASN A 111 -10.86 -5.38 -5.05
C ASN A 111 -9.82 -4.65 -4.16
N LEU A 112 -8.65 -4.41 -4.75
CA LEU A 112 -7.55 -3.64 -4.17
C LEU A 112 -7.65 -2.17 -4.58
N GLN A 113 -6.90 -1.31 -3.89
CA GLN A 113 -6.69 0.06 -4.36
C GLN A 113 -6.08 0.10 -5.76
N PRO A 114 -6.35 1.16 -6.55
CA PRO A 114 -5.73 1.34 -7.86
C PRO A 114 -4.20 1.28 -7.77
N PRO A 115 -3.51 0.83 -8.84
CA PRO A 115 -2.06 0.79 -8.85
C PRO A 115 -1.43 2.19 -8.66
N PRO A 116 -0.18 2.26 -8.17
CA PRO A 116 0.50 3.53 -7.96
C PRO A 116 0.57 4.38 -9.25
N THR A 117 0.18 5.65 -9.15
CA THR A 117 0.19 6.60 -10.27
C THR A 117 1.62 7.00 -10.67
N LYS A 118 2.54 7.07 -9.70
CA LYS A 118 3.96 7.41 -9.90
C LYS A 118 4.81 6.26 -10.42
N PHE A 119 4.26 5.44 -11.32
CA PHE A 119 4.90 4.20 -11.80
C PHE A 119 6.32 4.45 -12.37
N ALA A 120 6.51 5.55 -13.09
CA ALA A 120 7.82 5.95 -13.63
C ALA A 120 8.87 6.19 -12.52
N SER A 121 8.49 6.87 -11.43
CA SER A 121 9.39 7.12 -10.29
C SER A 121 9.81 5.82 -9.61
N TYR A 122 8.89 4.87 -9.44
CA TYR A 122 9.24 3.54 -8.92
C TYR A 122 10.20 2.81 -9.87
N ASN A 123 9.99 2.85 -11.18
CA ASN A 123 10.92 2.22 -12.14
C ASN A 123 12.30 2.85 -12.12
N ALA A 124 12.39 4.18 -12.05
CA ALA A 124 13.66 4.88 -11.97
C ALA A 124 14.44 4.46 -10.71
N ARG A 125 13.76 4.38 -9.57
CA ARG A 125 14.35 3.89 -8.32
C ARG A 125 14.81 2.43 -8.43
N LEU A 126 13.98 1.55 -8.99
CA LEU A 126 14.34 0.15 -9.17
C LEU A 126 15.53 -0.04 -10.10
N LEU A 127 15.62 0.75 -11.18
CA LEU A 127 16.76 0.73 -12.09
C LEU A 127 18.06 1.17 -11.40
N ASP A 128 18.00 2.26 -10.63
CA ASP A 128 19.13 2.78 -9.87
C ASP A 128 19.65 1.75 -8.85
N VAL A 129 18.75 1.20 -8.03
CA VAL A 129 19.09 0.17 -7.03
C VAL A 129 19.66 -1.07 -7.71
N SER A 130 19.01 -1.56 -8.77
CA SER A 130 19.48 -2.76 -9.48
C SER A 130 20.86 -2.56 -10.11
N THR A 131 21.10 -1.40 -10.73
CA THR A 131 22.40 -1.06 -11.34
C THR A 131 23.50 -1.00 -10.28
N THR A 132 23.19 -0.38 -9.14
CA THR A 132 24.13 -0.28 -8.02
C THR A 132 24.43 -1.65 -7.41
N THR A 133 23.43 -2.50 -7.22
CA THR A 133 23.61 -3.87 -6.74
C THR A 133 24.48 -4.67 -7.70
N VAL A 134 24.20 -4.64 -9.01
CA VAL A 134 25.01 -5.34 -10.03
C VAL A 134 26.46 -4.85 -9.98
N ARG A 135 26.70 -3.54 -9.95
CA ARG A 135 28.05 -2.97 -9.85
C ARG A 135 28.80 -3.49 -8.63
N ASN A 136 28.15 -3.50 -7.47
CA ASN A 136 28.75 -3.97 -6.22
C ASN A 136 29.03 -5.49 -6.24
N CYS A 137 28.12 -6.28 -6.82
CA CYS A 137 28.32 -7.72 -6.99
C CYS A 137 29.50 -8.01 -7.92
N MET A 138 29.61 -7.30 -9.05
CA MET A 138 30.72 -7.49 -10.00
C MET A 138 32.06 -7.06 -9.39
N ALA A 139 32.09 -5.98 -8.60
CA ALA A 139 33.30 -5.56 -7.89
C ALA A 139 33.76 -6.61 -6.88
N LYS A 140 32.85 -7.14 -6.06
CA LYS A 140 33.15 -8.21 -5.09
C LYS A 140 33.57 -9.53 -5.73
N ALA A 141 33.10 -9.82 -6.94
CA ALA A 141 33.48 -11.04 -7.66
C ALA A 141 34.88 -10.95 -8.28
N ALA A 142 35.47 -9.75 -8.36
CA ALA A 142 36.81 -9.52 -8.89
C ALA A 142 37.90 -9.54 -7.79
N GLU A 143 37.51 -9.58 -6.51
CA GLU A 143 38.38 -9.78 -5.33
C GLU A 143 38.65 -11.27 -5.09
#